data_AF-A0A2S7SY91-F1
#
_entry.id   AF-A0A2S7SY91-F1
#
_cell.length_a   1.000
_cell.length_b   1.000
_cell.length_c   1.000
_cell.angle_alpha   90.00
_cell.angle_beta   90.00
_cell.angle_gamma   90.00
#
_symmetry.space_group_name_H-M   'P 1'
#
loop_
_entity.id
_entity.type
_entity.pdbx_description
1 polymer ?
#
loop_
_entity_poly.entity_id
_entity_poly.type
_entity_poly.pdbx_seq_one_letter_code
_entity_poly.pdbx_strand_id
1 'polypeptide(L)'
;MRLANRFNYRDLFEESRPQVKDLLIGISSQYIIVMLSLVNNILLQLKETNRTQLEIFSLMTSKLPEAYKAALLGKVENKLMSGDYALFSFQCTVEFINREIINYREGNLPLPIDLPEIELKILKAYVVITEEIGESDSLDFDSILAEAKRSPEGVLKLMWPHLIEQSEFVNRADIAYELYKGIALVSYLEKHEKYAGATQKHFEALNCTSGRQYINFLQFLIFKNLPSEELPHPRFYNFIVKVEGVHPFWESLVLDPKEISENENKQIGYKGLKEKPVFKFSNDEYVIPYWDFFYNALFTGLIFSIYNNSGIKKIENFMDFRSTVGTEFTENILFRNLMKSCFSRKHEFLAFFDDPKSIFSPDCYYRRGNNIFIIEFKDNMLSNAVIQSKSYEEIRKALYSKFVETKNKNKSPKKVFRN
;
A
#
# COMPACT_ATOMS: atom_id res chain seq x y z
N MET A 1 -11.06 13.90 -0.96
CA MET A 1 -10.30 13.04 -1.89
C MET A 1 -10.41 13.69 -3.25
N ARG A 2 -9.29 14.20 -3.80
CA ARG A 2 -9.29 14.89 -5.09
C ARG A 2 -8.78 13.88 -6.11
N LEU A 3 -9.68 13.35 -6.94
CA LEU A 3 -9.29 12.47 -8.04
C LEU A 3 -8.70 13.36 -9.12
N ALA A 4 -7.38 13.33 -9.30
CA ALA A 4 -6.77 13.97 -10.46
C ALA A 4 -7.28 13.25 -11.73
N ASN A 5 -7.65 14.03 -12.73
CA ASN A 5 -7.94 13.51 -14.05
C ASN A 5 -6.68 12.88 -14.64
N ARG A 6 -6.87 11.86 -15.47
CA ARG A 6 -5.78 11.07 -16.03
C ARG A 6 -5.53 11.44 -17.48
N PHE A 7 -4.31 11.18 -17.93
CA PHE A 7 -3.94 11.35 -19.33
C PHE A 7 -4.48 10.18 -20.16
N ASN A 8 -5.05 10.50 -21.32
CA ASN A 8 -5.38 9.52 -22.34
C ASN A 8 -4.21 9.41 -23.33
N TYR A 9 -4.12 8.29 -24.05
CA TYR A 9 -3.06 8.08 -25.04
C TYR A 9 -3.00 9.19 -26.09
N ARG A 10 -4.17 9.64 -26.55
CA ARG A 10 -4.31 10.72 -27.53
C ARG A 10 -3.91 12.10 -27.03
N ASP A 11 -3.76 12.30 -25.73
CA ASP A 11 -3.25 13.57 -25.19
C ASP A 11 -1.77 13.78 -25.55
N LEU A 12 -1.03 12.68 -25.79
CA LEU A 12 0.42 12.73 -26.08
C LEU A 12 0.75 12.23 -27.49
N PHE A 13 0.09 11.17 -27.95
CA PHE A 13 0.42 10.47 -29.19
C PHE A 13 -0.74 10.52 -30.19
N GLU A 14 -0.44 10.79 -31.46
CA GLU A 14 -1.45 10.93 -32.52
C GLU A 14 -1.86 9.59 -33.14
N GLU A 15 -1.02 8.56 -32.98
CA GLU A 15 -1.30 7.22 -33.45
C GLU A 15 -2.40 6.52 -32.62
N SER A 16 -2.92 5.41 -33.15
CA SER A 16 -3.88 4.58 -32.42
C SER A 16 -3.26 3.96 -31.18
N ARG A 17 -4.04 3.88 -30.09
CA ARG A 17 -3.66 3.22 -28.83
C ARG A 17 -3.19 1.77 -29.09
N PRO A 18 -1.91 1.45 -28.86
CA PRO A 18 -1.38 0.10 -29.04
C PRO A 18 -1.73 -0.79 -27.82
N GLN A 19 -1.49 -2.09 -27.94
CA GLN A 19 -1.54 -2.99 -26.79
C GLN A 19 -0.24 -2.91 -25.99
N VAL A 20 -0.34 -2.90 -24.66
CA VAL A 20 0.83 -2.86 -23.76
C VAL A 20 1.83 -3.97 -24.07
N LYS A 21 1.34 -5.19 -24.29
CA LYS A 21 2.19 -6.35 -24.60
C LYS A 21 3.07 -6.12 -25.83
N ASP A 22 2.56 -5.44 -26.85
CA ASP A 22 3.24 -5.23 -28.13
C ASP A 22 4.34 -4.17 -27.99
N LEU A 23 4.11 -3.15 -27.16
CA LEU A 23 5.09 -2.11 -26.84
C LEU A 23 6.29 -2.67 -26.08
N LEU A 24 6.10 -3.68 -25.23
CA LEU A 24 7.11 -4.14 -24.28
C LEU A 24 7.88 -5.38 -24.76
N ILE A 25 7.63 -5.84 -26.00
CA ILE A 25 8.40 -6.92 -26.63
C ILE A 25 9.88 -6.54 -26.67
N GLY A 26 10.73 -7.44 -26.20
CA GLY A 26 12.19 -7.26 -26.19
C GLY A 26 12.70 -6.35 -25.07
N ILE A 27 11.83 -5.84 -24.19
CA ILE A 27 12.23 -5.03 -23.02
C ILE A 27 12.15 -5.91 -21.77
N SER A 28 13.25 -5.96 -21.02
CA SER A 28 13.36 -6.70 -19.74
C SER A 28 12.40 -6.13 -18.69
N SER A 29 11.60 -7.00 -18.07
CA SER A 29 10.71 -6.62 -16.97
C SER A 29 11.50 -6.05 -15.78
N GLN A 30 12.71 -6.55 -15.55
CA GLN A 30 13.61 -6.05 -14.51
C GLN A 30 13.91 -4.55 -14.69
N TYR A 31 14.24 -4.12 -15.91
CA TYR A 31 14.53 -2.72 -16.20
C TYR A 31 13.30 -1.83 -15.97
N ILE A 32 12.13 -2.28 -16.42
CA ILE A 32 10.86 -1.56 -16.25
C ILE A 32 10.52 -1.41 -14.76
N ILE A 33 10.60 -2.51 -13.99
CA ILE A 33 10.32 -2.50 -12.54
C ILE A 33 11.24 -1.52 -11.83
N VAL A 34 12.55 -1.53 -12.12
CA VAL A 34 13.53 -0.63 -11.49
C VAL A 34 13.24 0.83 -11.83
N MET A 35 12.96 1.14 -13.10
CA MET A 35 12.60 2.50 -13.52
C MET A 35 11.32 2.97 -12.81
N LEU A 36 10.28 2.16 -12.78
CA LEU A 36 9.00 2.50 -12.14
C LEU A 36 9.14 2.61 -10.60
N SER A 37 10.05 1.84 -9.99
CA SER A 37 10.39 1.97 -8.58
C SER A 37 11.03 3.32 -8.27
N LEU A 38 11.88 3.82 -9.18
CA LEU A 38 12.43 5.18 -9.09
C LEU A 38 11.34 6.24 -9.24
N VAL A 39 10.41 6.07 -10.19
CA VAL A 39 9.23 6.95 -10.32
C VAL A 39 8.44 6.98 -9.00
N ASN A 40 8.17 5.80 -8.43
CA ASN A 40 7.47 5.67 -7.15
C ASN A 40 8.21 6.40 -6.02
N ASN A 41 9.54 6.30 -5.97
CA ASN A 41 10.35 6.98 -4.98
C ASN A 41 10.30 8.51 -5.12
N ILE A 42 10.37 9.03 -6.35
CA ILE A 42 10.25 10.48 -6.60
C ILE A 42 8.87 10.97 -6.15
N LEU A 43 7.81 10.24 -6.49
CA LEU A 43 6.45 10.56 -6.06
C LEU A 43 6.32 10.55 -4.53
N LEU A 44 6.92 9.56 -3.84
CA LEU A 44 6.91 9.46 -2.38
C LEU A 44 7.52 10.71 -1.72
N GLN A 45 8.65 11.17 -2.24
CA GLN A 45 9.45 12.23 -1.61
C GLN A 45 8.97 13.64 -1.98
N LEU A 46 8.55 13.84 -3.23
CA LEU A 46 8.18 15.16 -3.76
C LEU A 46 6.67 15.38 -3.89
N LYS A 47 5.85 14.35 -3.63
CA LYS A 47 4.39 14.34 -3.82
C LYS A 47 3.97 14.54 -5.28
N GLU A 48 2.71 14.33 -5.59
CA GLU A 48 2.13 14.45 -6.94
C GLU A 48 1.86 15.92 -7.33
N THR A 49 2.91 16.75 -7.38
CA THR A 49 2.81 18.15 -7.86
C THR A 49 3.12 18.27 -9.34
N ASN A 50 2.64 19.32 -10.03
CA ASN A 50 2.97 19.56 -11.43
C ASN A 50 4.49 19.59 -11.68
N ARG A 51 5.27 20.17 -10.76
CA ARG A 51 6.74 20.15 -10.84
C ARG A 51 7.29 18.73 -10.83
N THR A 52 6.79 17.88 -9.92
CA THR A 52 7.18 16.46 -9.83
C THR A 52 6.81 15.70 -11.11
N GLN A 53 5.65 15.97 -11.70
CA GLN A 53 5.21 15.36 -12.96
C GLN A 53 6.18 15.65 -14.11
N LEU A 54 6.55 16.92 -14.28
CA LEU A 54 7.51 17.36 -15.31
C LEU A 54 8.92 16.80 -15.05
N GLU A 55 9.30 16.68 -13.78
CA GLU A 55 10.52 16.00 -13.39
C GLU A 55 10.53 14.56 -13.88
N ILE A 56 9.55 13.76 -13.46
CA ILE A 56 9.46 12.34 -13.80
C ILE A 56 9.42 12.17 -15.32
N PHE A 57 8.67 13.03 -16.02
CA PHE A 57 8.65 13.06 -17.47
C PHE A 57 10.06 13.23 -18.05
N SER A 58 10.79 14.26 -17.62
CA SER A 58 12.16 14.53 -18.09
C SER A 58 13.14 13.38 -17.78
N LEU A 59 12.92 12.65 -16.68
CA LEU A 59 13.68 11.44 -16.34
C LEU A 59 13.38 10.30 -17.32
N MET A 60 12.10 10.02 -17.57
CA MET A 60 11.66 8.94 -18.44
C MET A 60 11.92 9.18 -19.92
N THR A 61 12.21 10.42 -20.31
CA THR A 61 12.51 10.82 -21.68
C THR A 61 13.93 11.40 -21.81
N SER A 62 14.86 10.96 -20.96
CA SER A 62 16.21 11.55 -20.87
C SER A 62 17.07 11.31 -22.11
N LYS A 63 16.78 10.24 -22.86
CA LYS A 63 17.50 9.81 -24.06
C LYS A 63 16.76 10.14 -25.35
N LEU A 64 15.52 10.62 -25.28
CA LEU A 64 14.80 11.03 -26.49
C LEU A 64 15.48 12.23 -27.18
N PRO A 65 15.40 12.32 -28.52
CA PRO A 65 15.88 13.50 -29.25
C PRO A 65 15.21 14.79 -28.73
N GLU A 66 16.01 15.83 -28.50
CA GLU A 66 15.54 17.07 -27.85
C GLU A 66 14.32 17.70 -28.52
N ALA A 67 14.27 17.74 -29.85
CA ALA A 67 13.11 18.28 -30.58
C ALA A 67 11.82 17.50 -30.30
N TYR A 68 11.91 16.16 -30.23
CA TYR A 68 10.77 15.30 -29.95
C TYR A 68 10.36 15.38 -28.48
N LYS A 69 11.34 15.39 -27.57
CA LYS A 69 11.12 15.61 -26.14
C LYS A 69 10.42 16.94 -25.85
N ALA A 70 10.85 18.03 -26.48
CA ALA A 70 10.24 19.35 -26.32
C ALA A 70 8.78 19.38 -26.80
N ALA A 71 8.48 18.71 -27.93
CA ALA A 71 7.11 18.61 -28.43
C ALA A 71 6.20 17.85 -27.45
N LEU A 72 6.65 16.72 -26.91
CA LEU A 72 5.88 15.96 -25.91
C LEU A 72 5.75 16.73 -24.59
N LEU A 73 6.82 17.39 -24.13
CA LEU A 73 6.81 18.21 -22.92
C LEU A 73 5.75 19.31 -23.02
N GLY A 74 5.66 20.00 -24.16
CA GLY A 74 4.62 21.01 -24.37
C GLY A 74 3.20 20.44 -24.26
N LYS A 75 2.96 19.21 -24.77
CA LYS A 75 1.65 18.53 -24.60
C LYS A 75 1.37 18.22 -23.12
N VAL A 76 2.37 17.73 -22.38
CA VAL A 76 2.27 17.44 -20.94
C VAL A 76 1.98 18.72 -20.15
N GLU A 77 2.77 19.76 -20.34
CA GLU A 77 2.61 21.05 -19.64
C GLU A 77 1.23 21.65 -19.89
N ASN A 78 0.80 21.72 -21.15
CA ASN A 78 -0.52 22.24 -21.50
C ASN A 78 -1.64 21.47 -20.79
N LYS A 79 -1.54 20.14 -20.72
CA LYS A 79 -2.54 19.32 -20.06
C LYS A 79 -2.52 19.50 -18.54
N LEU A 80 -1.35 19.51 -17.90
CA LEU A 80 -1.20 19.77 -16.47
C LEU A 80 -1.69 21.16 -16.05
N MET A 81 -1.61 22.15 -16.95
CA MET A 81 -2.11 23.51 -16.70
C MET A 81 -3.62 23.65 -16.99
N SER A 82 -4.19 22.76 -17.80
CA SER A 82 -5.62 22.80 -18.19
C SER A 82 -6.60 22.36 -17.09
N GLY A 83 -6.10 21.76 -16.01
CA GLY A 83 -6.91 21.29 -14.90
C GLY A 83 -6.10 20.43 -13.93
N ASP A 84 -6.80 19.78 -13.00
CA ASP A 84 -6.18 18.84 -12.06
C ASP A 84 -5.83 17.51 -12.78
N TYR A 85 -4.86 17.52 -13.69
CA TYR A 85 -4.36 16.32 -14.36
C TYR A 85 -3.06 15.82 -13.73
N ALA A 86 -2.89 14.50 -13.67
CA ALA A 86 -1.62 13.86 -13.31
C ALA A 86 -1.25 12.81 -14.35
N LEU A 87 -0.01 12.88 -14.87
CA LEU A 87 0.50 11.88 -15.80
C LEU A 87 0.93 10.63 -15.04
N PHE A 88 1.73 10.82 -13.99
CA PHE A 88 2.26 9.79 -13.11
C PHE A 88 1.52 9.79 -11.77
N SER A 89 1.06 8.62 -11.34
CA SER A 89 0.43 8.42 -10.02
C SER A 89 0.92 7.14 -9.35
N PHE A 90 0.76 7.03 -8.04
CA PHE A 90 1.09 5.78 -7.33
C PHE A 90 0.32 4.58 -7.89
N GLN A 91 -1.00 4.71 -8.09
CA GLN A 91 -1.84 3.62 -8.57
C GLN A 91 -1.39 3.12 -9.95
N CYS A 92 -1.21 4.02 -10.93
CA CYS A 92 -0.78 3.62 -12.27
C CYS A 92 0.62 3.00 -12.27
N THR A 93 1.54 3.54 -11.46
CA THR A 93 2.91 3.03 -11.34
C THR A 93 2.94 1.62 -10.73
N VAL A 94 2.20 1.40 -9.65
CA VAL A 94 2.12 0.09 -8.97
C VAL A 94 1.40 -0.93 -9.83
N GLU A 95 0.33 -0.53 -10.53
CA GLU A 95 -0.37 -1.41 -11.47
C GLU A 95 0.54 -1.85 -12.62
N PHE A 96 1.33 -0.93 -13.18
CA PHE A 96 2.31 -1.29 -14.21
C PHE A 96 3.38 -2.25 -13.66
N ILE A 97 3.95 -1.96 -12.48
CA ILE A 97 4.88 -2.89 -11.80
C ILE A 97 4.23 -4.28 -11.62
N ASN A 98 2.98 -4.33 -11.15
CA ASN A 98 2.27 -5.58 -10.91
C ASN A 98 2.07 -6.39 -12.20
N ARG A 99 1.67 -5.74 -13.30
CA ARG A 99 1.54 -6.38 -14.62
C ARG A 99 2.86 -6.92 -15.14
N GLU A 100 3.96 -6.23 -14.87
CA GLU A 100 5.31 -6.69 -15.21
C GLU A 100 5.77 -7.88 -14.37
N ILE A 101 5.40 -7.94 -13.09
CA ILE A 101 5.68 -9.08 -12.23
C ILE A 101 4.86 -10.32 -12.67
N ILE A 102 3.59 -10.13 -13.03
CA ILE A 102 2.72 -11.22 -13.49
C ILE A 102 3.19 -11.78 -14.84
N ASN A 103 3.59 -10.91 -15.76
CA ASN A 103 4.05 -11.26 -17.11
C ASN A 103 5.57 -11.16 -17.22
N TYR A 104 6.28 -11.63 -16.20
CA TYR A 104 7.71 -11.41 -16.05
C TYR A 104 8.50 -12.02 -17.22
N ARG A 105 9.27 -11.16 -17.88
CA ARG A 105 10.15 -11.55 -18.98
C ARG A 105 11.57 -11.57 -18.45
N GLU A 106 12.12 -12.78 -18.29
CA GLU A 106 13.52 -12.96 -17.98
C GLU A 106 14.37 -12.35 -19.10
N GLY A 107 15.20 -11.39 -18.74
CA GLY A 107 16.19 -10.81 -19.65
C GLY A 107 17.57 -11.29 -19.30
N ASN A 108 18.24 -11.99 -20.23
CA ASN A 108 19.70 -12.03 -20.28
C ASN A 108 20.18 -10.89 -21.20
N LEU A 109 21.26 -10.20 -20.78
CA LEU A 109 22.18 -9.38 -21.61
C LEU A 109 21.82 -7.89 -21.86
N PRO A 110 22.79 -7.11 -22.38
CA PRO A 110 23.31 -5.84 -21.85
C PRO A 110 22.33 -4.67 -22.04
N LEU A 111 22.70 -3.47 -21.56
CA LEU A 111 21.98 -2.22 -21.88
C LEU A 111 21.59 -2.22 -23.37
N PRO A 112 20.29 -2.14 -23.69
CA PRO A 112 19.84 -2.25 -25.07
C PRO A 112 20.42 -1.13 -25.93
N ILE A 113 20.74 -1.46 -27.18
CA ILE A 113 21.46 -0.58 -28.11
C ILE A 113 20.65 0.70 -28.44
N ASP A 114 19.33 0.70 -28.25
CA ASP A 114 18.42 1.83 -28.50
C ASP A 114 17.62 2.26 -27.24
N LEU A 115 18.30 2.89 -26.29
CA LEU A 115 17.67 3.47 -25.10
C LEU A 115 16.55 4.48 -25.43
N PRO A 116 16.67 5.37 -26.44
CA PRO A 116 15.58 6.26 -26.83
C PRO A 116 14.29 5.53 -27.20
N GLU A 117 14.37 4.48 -28.02
CA GLU A 117 13.19 3.70 -28.41
C GLU A 117 12.54 3.02 -27.19
N ILE A 118 13.35 2.51 -26.26
CA ILE A 118 12.87 1.86 -25.04
C ILE A 118 12.17 2.83 -24.10
N GLU A 119 12.77 3.98 -23.84
CA GLU A 119 12.16 5.04 -23.03
C GLU A 119 10.79 5.45 -23.60
N LEU A 120 10.72 5.62 -24.94
CA LEU A 120 9.47 5.94 -25.61
C LEU A 120 8.42 4.83 -25.47
N LYS A 121 8.80 3.57 -25.68
CA LYS A 121 7.90 2.41 -25.54
C LYS A 121 7.37 2.29 -24.11
N ILE A 122 8.21 2.50 -23.10
CA ILE A 122 7.80 2.46 -21.69
C ILE A 122 6.87 3.63 -21.35
N LEU A 123 7.16 4.85 -21.83
CA LEU A 123 6.26 6.00 -21.66
C LEU A 123 4.90 5.74 -22.32
N LYS A 124 4.88 5.23 -23.56
CA LYS A 124 3.64 4.85 -24.26
C LYS A 124 2.86 3.82 -23.44
N ALA A 125 3.51 2.76 -22.97
CA ALA A 125 2.88 1.73 -22.16
C ALA A 125 2.29 2.28 -20.86
N TYR A 126 3.02 3.19 -20.19
CA TYR A 126 2.54 3.87 -18.98
C TYR A 126 1.26 4.65 -19.22
N VAL A 127 1.18 5.39 -20.35
CA VAL A 127 -0.01 6.18 -20.69
C VAL A 127 -1.19 5.27 -21.05
N VAL A 128 -0.95 4.18 -21.77
CA VAL A 128 -1.98 3.16 -22.06
C VAL A 128 -2.57 2.59 -20.76
N ILE A 129 -1.71 2.22 -19.79
CA ILE A 129 -2.15 1.69 -18.50
C ILE A 129 -2.93 2.76 -17.72
N THR A 130 -2.46 4.02 -17.75
CA THR A 130 -3.15 5.14 -17.10
C THR A 130 -4.57 5.33 -17.65
N GLU A 131 -4.74 5.26 -18.96
CA GLU A 131 -6.05 5.33 -19.63
C GLU A 131 -6.93 4.13 -19.25
N GLU A 132 -6.42 2.91 -19.27
CA GLU A 132 -7.17 1.69 -18.88
C GLU A 132 -7.73 1.75 -17.46
N ILE A 133 -6.91 2.18 -16.50
CA ILE A 133 -7.37 2.32 -15.13
C ILE A 133 -8.36 3.47 -15.03
N GLY A 134 -8.19 4.55 -15.81
CA GLY A 134 -9.16 5.65 -15.92
C GLY A 134 -10.52 5.18 -16.45
N GLU A 135 -10.53 4.32 -17.46
CA GLU A 135 -11.74 3.67 -18.01
C GLU A 135 -12.42 2.78 -16.97
N SER A 136 -11.64 2.03 -16.16
CA SER A 136 -12.20 1.21 -15.08
C SER A 136 -12.71 2.03 -13.89
N ASP A 137 -12.12 3.20 -13.62
CA ASP A 137 -12.40 4.03 -12.46
C ASP A 137 -13.42 5.15 -12.75
N SER A 138 -13.94 5.23 -13.98
CA SER A 138 -14.82 6.33 -14.40
C SER A 138 -16.09 6.37 -13.56
N LEU A 139 -16.21 7.40 -12.72
CA LEU A 139 -17.42 7.69 -11.95
C LEU A 139 -18.33 8.57 -12.80
N ASP A 140 -19.57 8.13 -12.99
CA ASP A 140 -20.63 8.99 -13.54
C ASP A 140 -21.11 9.96 -12.44
N PHE A 141 -20.46 11.12 -12.38
CA PHE A 141 -20.79 12.17 -11.41
C PHE A 141 -22.21 12.69 -11.57
N ASP A 142 -22.77 12.73 -12.77
CA ASP A 142 -24.15 13.17 -12.99
C ASP A 142 -25.12 12.17 -12.37
N SER A 143 -24.87 10.87 -12.54
CA SER A 143 -25.62 9.81 -11.85
C SER A 143 -25.47 9.89 -10.33
N ILE A 144 -24.27 10.16 -9.80
CA ILE A 144 -24.04 10.32 -8.35
C ILE A 144 -24.82 11.53 -7.81
N LEU A 145 -24.76 12.67 -8.49
CA LEU A 145 -25.48 13.89 -8.09
C LEU A 145 -26.99 13.72 -8.17
N ALA A 146 -27.49 13.00 -9.18
CA ALA A 146 -28.90 12.67 -9.31
C ALA A 146 -29.36 11.75 -8.16
N GLU A 147 -28.55 10.74 -7.82
CA GLU A 147 -28.88 9.79 -6.76
C GLU A 147 -28.73 10.39 -5.35
N ALA A 148 -27.78 11.31 -5.14
CA ALA A 148 -27.61 12.05 -3.89
C ALA A 148 -28.86 12.84 -3.47
N LYS A 149 -29.67 13.27 -4.44
CA LYS A 149 -30.95 13.93 -4.18
C LYS A 149 -32.06 12.96 -3.79
N ARG A 150 -31.89 11.65 -4.06
CA ARG A 150 -32.91 10.61 -3.85
C ARG A 150 -32.65 9.79 -2.59
N SER A 151 -31.44 9.25 -2.43
CA SER A 151 -31.12 8.36 -1.32
C SER A 151 -29.64 8.44 -0.93
N PRO A 152 -29.31 8.56 0.38
CA PRO A 152 -27.93 8.43 0.84
C PRO A 152 -27.31 7.07 0.49
N GLU A 153 -28.10 5.98 0.52
CA GLU A 153 -27.63 4.63 0.19
C GLU A 153 -27.24 4.49 -1.29
N GLY A 154 -27.99 5.09 -2.20
CA GLY A 154 -27.68 5.08 -3.63
C GLY A 154 -26.36 5.79 -3.95
N VAL A 155 -25.99 6.83 -3.20
CA VAL A 155 -24.66 7.45 -3.29
C VAL A 155 -23.57 6.47 -2.88
N LEU A 156 -23.75 5.75 -1.76
CA LEU A 156 -22.78 4.75 -1.32
C LEU A 156 -22.63 3.61 -2.33
N LYS A 157 -23.73 3.20 -2.97
CA LYS A 157 -23.74 2.17 -4.01
C LYS A 157 -22.88 2.55 -5.22
N LEU A 158 -22.90 3.82 -5.60
CA LEU A 158 -22.10 4.33 -6.71
C LEU A 158 -20.64 4.62 -6.31
N MET A 159 -20.38 5.04 -5.07
CA MET A 159 -19.04 5.49 -4.66
C MET A 159 -18.17 4.37 -4.08
N TRP A 160 -18.70 3.49 -3.23
CA TRP A 160 -17.91 2.51 -2.50
C TRP A 160 -17.05 1.59 -3.36
N PRO A 161 -17.55 1.03 -4.49
CA PRO A 161 -16.74 0.19 -5.37
C PRO A 161 -15.42 0.84 -5.80
N HIS A 162 -15.45 2.14 -6.06
CA HIS A 162 -14.28 2.88 -6.55
C HIS A 162 -13.40 3.39 -5.40
N LEU A 163 -14.01 3.93 -4.33
CA LEU A 163 -13.27 4.51 -3.22
C LEU A 163 -12.45 3.46 -2.44
N ILE A 164 -12.98 2.26 -2.27
CA ILE A 164 -12.32 1.23 -1.46
C ILE A 164 -11.05 0.72 -2.13
N GLU A 165 -11.07 0.49 -3.45
CA GLU A 165 -9.90 0.10 -4.22
C GLU A 165 -8.81 1.18 -4.20
N GLN A 166 -9.20 2.45 -4.31
CA GLN A 166 -8.26 3.58 -4.32
C GLN A 166 -7.73 3.94 -2.92
N SER A 167 -8.41 3.48 -1.87
CA SER A 167 -8.09 3.85 -0.49
C SER A 167 -6.65 3.49 -0.09
N GLU A 168 -6.07 2.43 -0.67
CA GLU A 168 -4.69 2.01 -0.38
C GLU A 168 -3.61 2.89 -1.04
N PHE A 169 -3.98 3.69 -2.04
CA PHE A 169 -3.09 4.65 -2.71
C PHE A 169 -3.27 6.07 -2.17
N VAL A 170 -4.48 6.39 -1.66
CA VAL A 170 -4.80 7.69 -1.06
C VAL A 170 -4.37 7.76 0.40
N ASN A 171 -4.64 6.70 1.19
CA ASN A 171 -4.29 6.65 2.60
C ASN A 171 -2.91 6.05 2.78
N ARG A 172 -1.91 6.94 2.70
CA ARG A 172 -0.49 6.56 2.81
C ARG A 172 -0.16 6.09 4.23
N ALA A 173 0.71 5.09 4.32
CA ALA A 173 1.23 4.64 5.60
C ALA A 173 2.15 5.70 6.22
N ASP A 174 1.91 6.04 7.49
CA ASP A 174 2.85 6.87 8.25
C ASP A 174 4.00 5.99 8.74
N ILE A 175 5.20 6.26 8.21
CA ILE A 175 6.38 5.42 8.45
C ILE A 175 6.80 5.39 9.92
N ALA A 176 6.68 6.50 10.65
CA ALA A 176 7.03 6.58 12.06
C ALA A 176 6.05 5.75 12.90
N TYR A 177 4.76 5.83 12.54
CA TYR A 177 3.71 5.06 13.18
C TYR A 177 3.83 3.55 12.89
N GLU A 178 4.03 3.14 11.64
CA GLU A 178 4.23 1.72 11.28
C GLU A 178 5.45 1.13 11.99
N LEU A 179 6.55 1.88 12.07
CA LEU A 179 7.75 1.45 12.76
C LEU A 179 7.53 1.30 14.27
N TYR A 180 6.83 2.26 14.89
CA TYR A 180 6.46 2.18 16.30
C TYR A 180 5.59 0.95 16.58
N LYS A 181 4.57 0.71 15.76
CA LYS A 181 3.71 -0.48 15.86
C LYS A 181 4.52 -1.76 15.73
N GLY A 182 5.44 -1.86 14.77
CA GLY A 182 6.29 -3.02 14.58
C GLY A 182 7.18 -3.31 15.79
N ILE A 183 7.86 -2.30 16.33
CA ILE A 183 8.70 -2.43 17.55
C ILE A 183 7.87 -2.91 18.74
N ALA A 184 6.71 -2.28 18.95
CA ALA A 184 5.83 -2.62 20.05
C ALA A 184 5.25 -4.04 19.91
N LEU A 185 4.86 -4.44 18.69
CA LEU A 185 4.31 -5.76 18.41
C LEU A 185 5.35 -6.86 18.68
N VAL A 186 6.57 -6.69 18.20
CA VAL A 186 7.68 -7.62 18.48
C VAL A 186 7.87 -7.76 19.99
N SER A 187 7.98 -6.63 20.69
CA SER A 187 8.19 -6.61 22.14
C SER A 187 7.06 -7.30 22.91
N TYR A 188 5.82 -7.19 22.42
CA TYR A 188 4.66 -7.88 22.96
C TYR A 188 4.73 -9.39 22.70
N LEU A 189 4.95 -9.81 21.45
CA LEU A 189 4.95 -11.23 21.07
C LEU A 189 6.09 -12.02 21.72
N GLU A 190 7.28 -11.43 21.85
CA GLU A 190 8.43 -12.06 22.52
C GLU A 190 8.21 -12.28 24.03
N LYS A 191 7.28 -11.54 24.65
CA LYS A 191 6.95 -11.64 26.09
C LYS A 191 5.63 -12.35 26.35
N HIS A 192 4.85 -12.61 25.32
CA HIS A 192 3.52 -13.19 25.45
C HIS A 192 3.60 -14.68 25.81
N GLU A 193 2.90 -15.09 26.87
CA GLU A 193 2.96 -16.45 27.42
C GLU A 193 2.71 -17.55 26.37
N LYS A 194 1.77 -17.30 25.45
CA LYS A 194 1.39 -18.24 24.39
C LYS A 194 2.29 -18.20 23.15
N TYR A 195 2.91 -17.05 22.84
CA TYR A 195 3.51 -16.81 21.51
C TYR A 195 5.02 -16.63 21.52
N ALA A 196 5.63 -16.38 22.68
CA ALA A 196 7.06 -16.09 22.79
C ALA A 196 7.94 -17.14 22.10
N GLY A 197 7.73 -18.42 22.42
CA GLY A 197 8.55 -19.50 21.86
C GLY A 197 8.40 -19.69 20.35
N ALA A 198 7.20 -19.46 19.79
CA ALA A 198 6.99 -19.51 18.34
C ALA A 198 7.65 -18.29 17.66
N THR A 199 7.45 -17.11 18.24
CA THR A 199 8.00 -15.84 17.75
C THR A 199 9.53 -15.89 17.69
N GLN A 200 10.17 -16.42 18.73
CA GLN A 200 11.62 -16.61 18.75
C GLN A 200 12.10 -17.53 17.61
N LYS A 201 11.46 -18.69 17.41
CA LYS A 201 11.78 -19.60 16.30
C LYS A 201 11.67 -18.95 14.93
N HIS A 202 10.70 -18.05 14.75
CA HIS A 202 10.55 -17.31 13.51
C HIS A 202 11.77 -16.42 13.21
N PHE A 203 12.23 -15.67 14.21
CA PHE A 203 13.41 -14.82 14.05
C PHE A 203 14.69 -15.63 13.86
N GLU A 204 14.86 -16.72 14.60
CA GLU A 204 16.00 -17.65 14.44
C GLU A 204 16.06 -18.22 13.02
N ALA A 205 14.91 -18.59 12.43
CA ALA A 205 14.85 -19.09 11.05
C ALA A 205 15.27 -18.04 9.99
N LEU A 206 15.25 -16.76 10.35
CA LEU A 206 15.69 -15.64 9.51
C LEU A 206 17.13 -15.20 9.81
N ASN A 207 17.86 -15.95 10.65
CA ASN A 207 19.16 -15.58 11.21
C ASN A 207 19.12 -14.26 12.00
N CYS A 208 17.99 -13.95 12.64
CA CYS A 208 17.85 -12.83 13.58
C CYS A 208 17.95 -13.37 15.02
N THR A 209 18.83 -12.80 15.84
CA THR A 209 18.99 -13.14 17.26
C THR A 209 17.84 -12.61 18.13
N SER A 210 17.10 -11.65 17.61
CA SER A 210 15.96 -11.02 18.28
C SER A 210 15.05 -10.36 17.25
N GLY A 211 13.79 -10.12 17.61
CA GLY A 211 12.92 -9.30 16.80
C GLY A 211 13.38 -7.85 16.72
N ARG A 212 14.18 -7.36 17.67
CA ARG A 212 14.82 -6.05 17.53
C ARG A 212 15.80 -6.01 16.35
N GLN A 213 16.58 -7.07 16.16
CA GLN A 213 17.46 -7.18 15.00
C GLN A 213 16.65 -7.22 13.69
N TYR A 214 15.53 -7.96 13.68
CA TYR A 214 14.60 -7.97 12.55
C TYR A 214 14.11 -6.55 12.19
N ILE A 215 13.68 -5.77 13.19
CA ILE A 215 13.26 -4.37 12.97
C ILE A 215 14.43 -3.50 12.50
N ASN A 216 15.62 -3.67 13.06
CA ASN A 216 16.80 -2.90 12.64
C ASN A 216 17.12 -3.12 11.14
N PHE A 217 16.92 -4.34 10.61
CA PHE A 217 17.06 -4.58 9.17
C PHE A 217 16.01 -3.82 8.35
N LEU A 218 14.74 -3.81 8.76
CA LEU A 218 13.73 -2.99 8.06
C LEU A 218 14.04 -1.49 8.13
N GLN A 219 14.49 -1.01 9.30
CA GLN A 219 14.92 0.38 9.50
C GLN A 219 16.09 0.77 8.60
N PHE A 220 17.02 -0.17 8.33
CA PHE A 220 18.15 0.10 7.45
C PHE A 220 17.69 0.52 6.04
N LEU A 221 16.73 -0.18 5.42
CA LEU A 221 16.20 0.22 4.11
C LEU A 221 15.47 1.55 4.17
N ILE A 222 14.68 1.76 5.22
CA ILE A 222 13.96 3.02 5.45
C ILE A 222 14.91 4.20 5.48
N PHE A 223 15.95 4.13 6.32
CA PHE A 223 16.89 5.24 6.48
C PHE A 223 17.75 5.47 5.24
N LYS A 224 18.05 4.42 4.45
CA LYS A 224 18.73 4.56 3.16
C LYS A 224 17.91 5.31 2.11
N ASN A 225 16.58 5.35 2.27
CA ASN A 225 15.68 6.08 1.37
C ASN A 225 15.22 7.44 1.92
N LEU A 226 15.67 7.86 3.10
CA LEU A 226 15.40 9.21 3.57
C LEU A 226 16.31 10.22 2.87
N PRO A 227 15.84 11.46 2.66
CA PRO A 227 16.67 12.56 2.21
C PRO A 227 17.92 12.70 3.09
N SER A 228 19.08 12.90 2.46
CA SER A 228 20.34 13.20 3.16
C SER A 228 20.90 14.53 2.68
N GLU A 229 21.72 15.18 3.51
CA GLU A 229 22.37 16.44 3.11
C GLU A 229 23.28 16.25 1.88
N GLU A 230 23.90 15.07 1.76
CA GLU A 230 24.79 14.71 0.65
C GLU A 230 24.05 14.42 -0.67
N LEU A 231 22.81 13.95 -0.58
CA LEU A 231 21.95 13.63 -1.70
C LEU A 231 20.64 14.37 -1.48
N PRO A 232 20.52 15.65 -1.88
CA PRO A 232 19.36 16.48 -1.57
C PRO A 232 18.15 16.19 -2.46
N HIS A 233 18.29 15.34 -3.48
CA HIS A 233 17.29 15.12 -4.49
C HIS A 233 16.99 13.61 -4.71
N PRO A 234 15.71 13.17 -4.77
CA PRO A 234 15.33 11.76 -4.74
C PRO A 234 15.91 10.88 -5.85
N ARG A 235 16.18 11.45 -7.02
CA ARG A 235 16.88 10.76 -8.12
C ARG A 235 18.29 10.29 -7.75
N PHE A 236 18.91 10.94 -6.78
CA PHE A 236 20.25 10.60 -6.30
C PHE A 236 20.20 9.73 -5.05
N TYR A 237 19.02 9.42 -4.50
CA TYR A 237 18.91 8.48 -3.39
C TYR A 237 19.28 7.09 -3.89
N ASN A 238 19.84 6.27 -3.00
CA ASN A 238 20.11 4.86 -3.28
C ASN A 238 18.77 4.09 -3.28
N PHE A 239 17.97 4.28 -4.33
CA PHE A 239 16.73 3.52 -4.55
C PHE A 239 17.03 2.05 -4.87
N ILE A 240 18.24 1.77 -5.34
CA ILE A 240 18.87 0.46 -5.31
C ILE A 240 19.68 0.38 -4.02
N VAL A 241 19.27 -0.50 -3.12
CA VAL A 241 19.96 -0.72 -1.86
C VAL A 241 20.89 -1.92 -1.99
N LYS A 242 22.18 -1.65 -1.82
CA LYS A 242 23.21 -2.68 -1.75
C LYS A 242 23.34 -3.18 -0.31
N VAL A 243 23.29 -4.49 -0.11
CA VAL A 243 23.49 -5.15 1.19
C VAL A 243 24.68 -6.09 1.12
N GLU A 244 25.42 -6.24 2.21
CA GLU A 244 26.58 -7.14 2.23
C GLU A 244 26.14 -8.60 2.33
N GLY A 245 26.21 -9.30 1.19
CA GLY A 245 25.93 -10.73 1.09
C GLY A 245 24.44 -11.10 1.13
N VAL A 246 24.18 -12.39 0.85
CA VAL A 246 22.83 -12.95 0.90
C VAL A 246 22.48 -13.27 2.35
N HIS A 247 21.53 -12.54 2.94
CA HIS A 247 21.03 -12.78 4.29
C HIS A 247 19.60 -13.34 4.23
N PRO A 248 19.26 -14.43 4.98
CA PRO A 248 17.93 -15.04 4.93
C PRO A 248 16.77 -14.08 5.18
N PHE A 249 16.98 -13.10 6.06
CA PHE A 249 16.04 -11.99 6.23
C PHE A 249 15.67 -11.28 4.91
N TRP A 250 16.64 -10.87 4.10
CA TRP A 250 16.36 -10.15 2.84
C TRP A 250 15.63 -11.04 1.86
N GLU A 251 16.11 -12.28 1.67
CA GLU A 251 15.46 -13.28 0.82
C GLU A 251 14.03 -13.59 1.27
N SER A 252 13.73 -13.48 2.56
CA SER A 252 12.36 -13.64 3.08
C SER A 252 11.40 -12.52 2.67
N LEU A 253 11.89 -11.40 2.16
CA LEU A 253 11.07 -10.28 1.68
C LEU A 253 11.07 -10.17 0.14
N VAL A 254 11.98 -10.87 -0.52
CA VAL A 254 12.11 -10.89 -1.98
C VAL A 254 10.90 -11.58 -2.61
N LEU A 255 10.30 -10.93 -3.60
CA LEU A 255 9.25 -11.50 -4.43
C LEU A 255 9.84 -12.41 -5.49
N ASP A 256 9.13 -13.50 -5.77
CA ASP A 256 9.39 -14.38 -6.90
C ASP A 256 8.34 -14.13 -7.98
N PRO A 257 8.70 -13.53 -9.13
CA PRO A 257 7.77 -13.29 -10.22
C PRO A 257 7.12 -14.58 -10.74
N LYS A 258 7.87 -15.69 -10.74
CA LYS A 258 7.36 -17.00 -11.18
C LYS A 258 6.25 -17.47 -10.26
N GLU A 259 6.47 -17.43 -8.95
CA GLU A 259 5.46 -17.79 -7.94
C GLU A 259 4.18 -16.96 -8.08
N ILE A 260 4.30 -15.66 -8.42
CA ILE A 260 3.15 -14.77 -8.61
C ILE A 260 2.42 -15.09 -9.92
N SER A 261 3.16 -15.31 -11.01
CA SER A 261 2.59 -15.64 -12.32
C SER A 261 1.82 -16.97 -12.32
N GLU A 262 2.28 -17.96 -11.55
CA GLU A 262 1.67 -19.30 -11.47
C GLU A 262 0.51 -19.38 -10.45
N ASN A 263 0.29 -18.33 -9.65
CA ASN A 263 -0.69 -18.33 -8.57
C ASN A 263 -1.68 -17.16 -8.70
N GLU A 264 -2.85 -17.41 -9.30
CA GLU A 264 -3.90 -16.40 -9.49
C GLU A 264 -4.27 -15.63 -8.21
N ASN A 265 -4.29 -16.30 -7.06
CA ASN A 265 -4.59 -15.65 -5.77
C ASN A 265 -3.53 -14.60 -5.39
N LYS A 266 -2.27 -14.77 -5.80
CA LYS A 266 -1.21 -13.77 -5.60
C LYS A 266 -1.32 -12.58 -6.55
N GLN A 267 -2.03 -12.72 -7.67
CA GLN A 267 -2.24 -11.66 -8.65
C GLN A 267 -3.34 -10.69 -8.20
N ILE A 268 -4.31 -11.17 -7.41
CA ILE A 268 -5.46 -10.38 -6.95
C ILE A 268 -5.04 -9.32 -5.93
N GLY A 269 -5.33 -8.05 -6.23
CA GLY A 269 -5.18 -6.92 -5.29
C GLY A 269 -3.74 -6.75 -4.79
N TYR A 270 -2.76 -6.99 -5.67
CA TYR A 270 -1.33 -6.87 -5.40
C TYR A 270 -0.82 -7.81 -4.29
N LYS A 271 -1.52 -8.92 -4.02
CA LYS A 271 -1.22 -9.79 -2.87
C LYS A 271 0.24 -10.28 -2.87
N GLY A 272 0.75 -10.73 -4.01
CA GLY A 272 2.15 -11.18 -4.13
C GLY A 272 3.14 -10.08 -3.74
N LEU A 273 2.93 -8.86 -4.24
CA LEU A 273 3.76 -7.70 -3.93
C LEU A 273 3.60 -7.23 -2.47
N LYS A 274 2.41 -7.37 -1.88
CA LYS A 274 2.15 -7.06 -0.45
C LYS A 274 2.83 -8.06 0.49
N GLU A 275 2.83 -9.34 0.14
CA GLU A 275 3.47 -10.40 0.91
C GLU A 275 5.01 -10.31 0.86
N LYS A 276 5.55 -9.93 -0.31
CA LYS A 276 6.98 -9.84 -0.60
C LYS A 276 7.27 -8.50 -1.27
N PRO A 277 7.50 -7.42 -0.49
CA PRO A 277 7.58 -6.06 -1.02
C PRO A 277 8.95 -5.68 -1.58
N VAL A 278 9.89 -6.62 -1.69
CA VAL A 278 11.26 -6.36 -2.17
C VAL A 278 11.47 -7.07 -3.49
N PHE A 279 12.11 -6.40 -4.44
CA PHE A 279 12.55 -6.97 -5.70
C PHE A 279 14.07 -7.07 -5.74
N LYS A 280 14.59 -8.21 -6.17
CA LYS A 280 16.04 -8.45 -6.25
C LYS A 280 16.54 -8.10 -7.65
N PHE A 281 17.35 -7.04 -7.75
CA PHE A 281 17.94 -6.59 -9.01
C PHE A 281 19.22 -7.35 -9.34
N SER A 282 20.08 -7.58 -8.36
CA SER A 282 21.25 -8.43 -8.52
C SER A 282 21.54 -9.17 -7.21
N ASN A 283 22.63 -9.93 -7.12
CA ASN A 283 22.89 -10.81 -5.97
C ASN A 283 22.85 -10.07 -4.62
N ASP A 284 23.26 -8.80 -4.60
CA ASP A 284 23.37 -7.95 -3.41
C ASP A 284 22.62 -6.62 -3.54
N GLU A 285 21.85 -6.42 -4.62
CA GLU A 285 21.12 -5.17 -4.90
C GLU A 285 19.62 -5.40 -4.91
N TYR A 286 18.93 -4.61 -4.10
CA TYR A 286 17.49 -4.73 -3.84
C TYR A 286 16.79 -3.42 -4.14
N VAL A 287 15.57 -3.50 -4.64
CA VAL A 287 14.71 -2.36 -4.94
C VAL A 287 13.37 -2.58 -4.26
N ILE A 288 12.78 -1.52 -3.73
CA ILE A 288 11.42 -1.55 -3.20
C ILE A 288 10.47 -1.01 -4.28
N PRO A 289 9.63 -1.84 -4.90
CA PRO A 289 8.75 -1.40 -5.99
C PRO A 289 7.66 -0.43 -5.51
N TYR A 290 7.17 -0.63 -4.29
CA TYR A 290 6.24 0.29 -3.64
C TYR A 290 6.47 0.37 -2.14
N TRP A 291 6.83 1.56 -1.67
CA TRP A 291 7.22 1.78 -0.28
C TRP A 291 6.10 1.56 0.74
N ASP A 292 4.84 1.84 0.39
CA ASP A 292 3.74 1.64 1.34
C ASP A 292 3.48 0.16 1.63
N PHE A 293 3.69 -0.73 0.64
CA PHE A 293 3.62 -2.17 0.90
C PHE A 293 4.77 -2.63 1.79
N PHE A 294 5.96 -2.05 1.61
CA PHE A 294 7.08 -2.27 2.51
C PHE A 294 6.80 -1.76 3.93
N TYR A 295 6.22 -0.57 4.10
CA TYR A 295 5.84 -0.04 5.40
C TYR A 295 4.77 -0.88 6.09
N ASN A 296 3.76 -1.32 5.34
CA ASN A 296 2.73 -2.24 5.86
C ASN A 296 3.32 -3.59 6.31
N ALA A 297 4.48 -4.00 5.79
CA ALA A 297 5.18 -5.20 6.23
C ALA A 297 5.76 -5.08 7.65
N LEU A 298 5.99 -3.85 8.16
CA LEU A 298 6.46 -3.62 9.54
C LEU A 298 5.47 -4.12 10.60
N PHE A 299 4.18 -4.12 10.29
CA PHE A 299 3.13 -4.51 11.22
C PHE A 299 2.23 -5.62 10.66
N THR A 300 1.40 -5.30 9.66
CA THR A 300 0.45 -6.27 9.10
C THR A 300 1.16 -7.46 8.48
N GLY A 301 2.19 -7.22 7.66
CA GLY A 301 3.00 -8.29 7.07
C GLY A 301 3.73 -9.12 8.12
N LEU A 302 4.22 -8.49 9.20
CA LEU A 302 4.85 -9.21 10.32
C LEU A 302 3.88 -10.15 11.05
N ILE A 303 2.63 -9.73 11.30
CA ILE A 303 1.59 -10.60 11.87
C ILE A 303 1.38 -11.85 11.00
N PHE A 304 1.24 -11.67 9.68
CA PHE A 304 1.10 -12.80 8.75
C PHE A 304 2.35 -13.67 8.70
N SER A 305 3.54 -13.06 8.64
CA SER A 305 4.82 -13.78 8.56
C SER A 305 5.03 -14.65 9.81
N ILE A 306 4.84 -14.08 11.00
CA ILE A 306 4.93 -14.82 12.25
C ILE A 306 3.88 -15.94 12.24
N TYR A 307 2.61 -15.65 11.98
CA TYR A 307 1.57 -16.70 11.98
C TYR A 307 1.92 -17.86 11.03
N ASN A 308 2.37 -17.54 9.82
CA ASN A 308 2.66 -18.52 8.77
C ASN A 308 3.93 -19.33 9.03
N ASN A 309 4.95 -18.74 9.65
CA ASN A 309 6.32 -19.27 9.67
C ASN A 309 6.86 -19.60 11.07
N SER A 310 6.16 -19.25 12.15
CA SER A 310 6.61 -19.47 13.56
C SER A 310 6.11 -20.78 14.20
N GLY A 311 5.09 -21.40 13.61
CA GLY A 311 4.36 -22.52 14.20
C GLY A 311 3.07 -22.15 14.95
N ILE A 312 2.69 -20.87 15.05
CA ILE A 312 1.39 -20.45 15.63
C ILE A 312 0.21 -21.12 14.95
N LYS A 313 0.27 -21.38 13.64
CA LYS A 313 -0.71 -22.21 12.90
C LYS A 313 -1.05 -23.55 13.55
N LYS A 314 -0.12 -24.14 14.31
CA LYS A 314 -0.32 -25.40 15.03
C LYS A 314 -1.01 -25.21 16.39
N ILE A 315 -1.02 -23.98 16.90
CA ILE A 315 -1.59 -23.58 18.18
C ILE A 315 -3.03 -23.14 18.00
N GLU A 316 -3.30 -22.30 16.98
CA GLU A 316 -4.64 -21.81 16.67
C GLU A 316 -4.77 -21.33 15.22
N ASN A 317 -6.01 -21.04 14.81
CA ASN A 317 -6.27 -20.47 13.49
C ASN A 317 -5.98 -18.95 13.45
N PHE A 318 -5.85 -18.42 12.23
CA PHE A 318 -5.46 -17.03 12.01
C PHE A 318 -6.44 -16.02 12.61
N MET A 319 -7.75 -16.31 12.59
CA MET A 319 -8.76 -15.39 13.10
C MET A 319 -8.64 -15.23 14.61
N ASP A 320 -8.37 -16.32 15.34
CA ASP A 320 -8.20 -16.28 16.79
C ASP A 320 -6.90 -15.57 17.16
N PHE A 321 -5.78 -15.91 16.51
CA PHE A 321 -4.51 -15.21 16.69
C PHE A 321 -4.64 -13.71 16.43
N ARG A 322 -5.29 -13.33 15.31
CA ARG A 322 -5.48 -11.94 14.92
C ARG A 322 -6.41 -11.20 15.88
N SER A 323 -7.42 -11.88 16.42
CA SER A 323 -8.32 -11.33 17.43
C SER A 323 -7.56 -11.05 18.73
N THR A 324 -6.72 -11.98 19.19
CA THR A 324 -5.86 -11.78 20.35
C THR A 324 -4.95 -10.58 20.15
N VAL A 325 -4.23 -10.49 19.02
CA VAL A 325 -3.38 -9.33 18.71
C VAL A 325 -4.22 -8.04 18.64
N GLY A 326 -5.41 -8.07 18.04
CA GLY A 326 -6.28 -6.90 17.95
C GLY A 326 -6.73 -6.36 19.30
N THR A 327 -7.17 -7.24 20.21
CA THR A 327 -7.66 -6.85 21.53
C THR A 327 -6.52 -6.58 22.50
N GLU A 328 -5.61 -7.52 22.70
CA GLU A 328 -4.59 -7.42 23.75
C GLU A 328 -3.49 -6.43 23.37
N PHE A 329 -3.10 -6.39 22.09
CA PHE A 329 -2.04 -5.50 21.63
C PHE A 329 -2.57 -4.20 21.03
N THR A 330 -3.37 -4.26 19.96
CA THR A 330 -3.77 -3.03 19.26
C THR A 330 -4.66 -2.15 20.13
N GLU A 331 -5.68 -2.72 20.79
CA GLU A 331 -6.58 -1.96 21.65
C GLU A 331 -5.95 -1.67 23.02
N ASN A 332 -5.65 -2.72 23.81
CA ASN A 332 -5.27 -2.56 25.20
C ASN A 332 -3.90 -1.92 25.43
N ILE A 333 -2.94 -2.20 24.54
CA ILE A 333 -1.59 -1.65 24.64
C ILE A 333 -1.46 -0.39 23.80
N LEU A 334 -1.61 -0.46 22.47
CA LEU A 334 -1.32 0.69 21.61
C LEU A 334 -2.34 1.83 21.78
N PHE A 335 -3.62 1.56 21.55
CA PHE A 335 -4.66 2.59 21.55
C PHE A 335 -4.78 3.25 22.94
N ARG A 336 -4.91 2.45 24.02
CA ARG A 336 -5.07 3.02 25.36
C ARG A 336 -3.88 3.84 25.82
N ASN A 337 -2.65 3.40 25.52
CA ASN A 337 -1.46 4.16 25.89
C ASN A 337 -1.35 5.46 25.07
N LEU A 338 -1.65 5.42 23.77
CA LEU A 338 -1.71 6.63 22.94
C LEU A 338 -2.72 7.64 23.49
N MET A 339 -3.93 7.17 23.81
CA MET A 339 -4.98 8.03 24.38
C MET A 339 -4.54 8.64 25.72
N LYS A 340 -3.91 7.85 26.61
CA LYS A 340 -3.36 8.37 27.87
C LYS A 340 -2.27 9.42 27.64
N SER A 341 -1.36 9.20 26.69
CA SER A 341 -0.28 10.14 26.39
C SER A 341 -0.78 11.44 25.77
N CYS A 342 -1.83 11.39 24.95
CA CYS A 342 -2.40 12.58 24.31
C CYS A 342 -3.32 13.39 25.23
N PHE A 343 -4.03 12.72 26.16
CA PHE A 343 -5.22 13.27 26.83
C PHE A 343 -5.19 13.14 28.37
N SER A 344 -4.06 13.46 29.00
CA SER A 344 -3.88 13.38 30.45
C SER A 344 -3.66 14.74 31.13
N ARG A 345 -4.16 15.84 30.56
CA ARG A 345 -3.92 17.19 31.10
C ARG A 345 -4.87 17.53 32.25
N LYS A 346 -4.51 18.55 33.02
CA LYS A 346 -5.38 19.10 34.07
C LYS A 346 -6.70 19.55 33.45
N HIS A 347 -7.82 19.20 34.09
CA HIS A 347 -9.21 19.44 33.61
C HIS A 347 -9.67 18.57 32.42
N GLU A 348 -8.93 17.50 32.13
CA GLU A 348 -9.36 16.44 31.22
C GLU A 348 -9.76 15.20 32.01
N PHE A 349 -10.74 14.47 31.50
CA PHE A 349 -11.16 13.17 32.03
C PHE A 349 -11.10 12.13 30.92
N LEU A 350 -10.38 11.04 31.17
CA LEU A 350 -10.18 9.93 30.25
C LEU A 350 -10.54 8.63 30.96
N ALA A 351 -11.43 7.84 30.37
CA ALA A 351 -11.85 6.55 30.88
C ALA A 351 -11.90 5.51 29.75
N PHE A 352 -11.55 4.28 30.10
CA PHE A 352 -11.66 3.10 29.24
C PHE A 352 -12.65 2.13 29.87
N PHE A 353 -13.39 1.39 29.05
CA PHE A 353 -14.43 0.49 29.53
C PHE A 353 -14.19 -0.91 28.99
N ASP A 354 -14.21 -1.88 29.89
CA ASP A 354 -13.94 -3.29 29.60
C ASP A 354 -15.14 -4.19 29.88
N ASP A 355 -16.29 -3.63 30.31
CA ASP A 355 -17.41 -4.44 30.76
C ASP A 355 -18.24 -4.98 29.57
N PRO A 356 -18.14 -6.29 29.24
CA PRO A 356 -18.91 -6.87 28.14
C PRO A 356 -20.41 -6.95 28.45
N LYS A 357 -20.84 -6.72 29.70
CA LYS A 357 -22.25 -6.76 30.13
C LYS A 357 -22.93 -5.40 30.09
N SER A 358 -22.18 -4.30 29.99
CA SER A 358 -22.78 -2.97 29.89
C SER A 358 -23.45 -2.75 28.53
N ILE A 359 -24.67 -2.20 28.55
CA ILE A 359 -25.43 -1.83 27.35
C ILE A 359 -24.69 -0.72 26.58
N PHE A 360 -23.98 0.17 27.27
CA PHE A 360 -23.14 1.22 26.70
C PHE A 360 -21.72 1.14 27.27
N SER A 361 -20.78 0.66 26.46
CA SER A 361 -19.37 0.46 26.85
C SER A 361 -18.51 0.83 25.66
N PRO A 362 -18.27 2.13 25.41
CA PRO A 362 -17.34 2.54 24.36
C PRO A 362 -15.92 2.15 24.76
N ASP A 363 -15.06 1.92 23.77
CA ASP A 363 -13.66 1.58 24.05
C ASP A 363 -12.95 2.73 24.79
N CYS A 364 -13.34 4.00 24.54
CA CYS A 364 -12.84 5.16 25.25
C CYS A 364 -13.86 6.30 25.38
N TYR A 365 -13.88 6.95 26.55
CA TYR A 365 -14.57 8.20 26.81
C TYR A 365 -13.55 9.27 27.18
N TYR A 366 -13.60 10.41 26.50
CA TYR A 366 -12.76 11.57 26.78
C TYR A 366 -13.63 12.82 26.94
N ARG A 367 -13.37 13.61 27.98
CA ARG A 367 -14.04 14.89 28.24
C ARG A 367 -13.04 15.99 28.53
N ARG A 368 -13.25 17.14 27.90
CA ARG A 368 -12.53 18.40 28.17
C ARG A 368 -13.53 19.55 28.30
N GLY A 369 -13.76 19.98 29.53
CA GLY A 369 -14.80 20.98 29.83
C GLY A 369 -16.19 20.48 29.43
N ASN A 370 -16.80 21.13 28.43
CA ASN A 370 -18.11 20.77 27.88
C ASN A 370 -18.04 19.87 26.63
N ASN A 371 -16.84 19.60 26.12
CA ASN A 371 -16.66 18.75 24.95
C ASN A 371 -16.50 17.30 25.39
N ILE A 372 -17.34 16.42 24.84
CA ILE A 372 -17.37 14.98 25.12
C ILE A 372 -17.08 14.25 23.82
N PHE A 373 -16.18 13.28 23.91
CA PHE A 373 -15.80 12.39 22.81
C PHE A 373 -16.02 10.95 23.27
N ILE A 374 -16.78 10.21 22.47
CA ILE A 374 -17.00 8.78 22.61
C ILE A 374 -16.29 8.12 21.44
N ILE A 375 -15.36 7.23 21.73
CA ILE A 375 -14.47 6.64 20.73
C ILE A 375 -14.64 5.14 20.77
N GLU A 376 -14.94 4.58 19.60
CA GLU A 376 -14.96 3.16 19.34
C GLU A 376 -13.72 2.81 18.51
N PHE A 377 -12.87 1.95 19.04
CA PHE A 377 -11.67 1.46 18.39
C PHE A 377 -11.99 0.18 17.61
N LYS A 378 -11.60 0.14 16.33
CA LYS A 378 -11.85 -1.01 15.46
C LYS A 378 -10.62 -1.31 14.62
N ASP A 379 -10.01 -2.45 14.93
CA ASP A 379 -8.89 -3.01 14.17
C ASP A 379 -9.41 -4.16 13.29
N ASN A 380 -9.92 -3.82 12.11
CA ASN A 380 -10.52 -4.79 11.18
C ASN A 380 -9.88 -4.69 9.79
N MET A 381 -9.76 -5.84 9.13
CA MET A 381 -9.35 -5.93 7.74
C MET A 381 -10.51 -6.45 6.87
N LEU A 382 -10.66 -5.87 5.68
CA LEU A 382 -11.46 -6.45 4.59
C LEU A 382 -10.56 -7.38 3.76
N SER A 383 -11.14 -8.44 3.19
CA SER A 383 -10.38 -9.32 2.31
C SER A 383 -10.16 -8.65 0.96
N ASN A 384 -9.03 -8.95 0.31
CA ASN A 384 -8.75 -8.47 -1.05
C ASN A 384 -9.87 -8.85 -2.02
N ALA A 385 -10.47 -10.04 -1.89
CA ALA A 385 -11.60 -10.45 -2.73
C ALA A 385 -12.81 -9.52 -2.63
N VAL A 386 -13.12 -9.01 -1.42
CA VAL A 386 -14.22 -8.04 -1.23
C VAL A 386 -13.85 -6.68 -1.83
N ILE A 387 -12.61 -6.21 -1.58
CA ILE A 387 -12.09 -4.95 -2.15
C ILE A 387 -12.13 -4.96 -3.67
N GLN A 388 -11.72 -6.07 -4.29
CA GLN A 388 -11.61 -6.25 -5.74
C GLN A 388 -12.92 -6.66 -6.41
N SER A 389 -13.98 -6.94 -5.63
CA SER A 389 -15.28 -7.35 -6.18
C SER A 389 -15.97 -6.25 -7.00
N LYS A 390 -15.58 -4.98 -6.78
CA LYS A 390 -16.25 -3.77 -7.29
C LYS A 390 -17.78 -3.80 -7.11
N SER A 391 -18.26 -4.54 -6.10
CA SER A 391 -19.68 -4.77 -5.84
C SER A 391 -20.08 -4.17 -4.52
N TYR A 392 -20.99 -3.19 -4.57
CA TYR A 392 -21.56 -2.58 -3.38
C TYR A 392 -22.17 -3.63 -2.44
N GLU A 393 -22.88 -4.63 -2.96
CA GLU A 393 -23.55 -5.63 -2.13
C GLU A 393 -22.55 -6.54 -1.39
N GLU A 394 -21.46 -6.94 -2.04
CA GLU A 394 -20.40 -7.74 -1.40
C GLU A 394 -19.67 -6.92 -0.32
N ILE A 395 -19.34 -5.66 -0.62
CA ILE A 395 -18.74 -4.73 0.33
C ILE A 395 -19.66 -4.53 1.53
N ARG A 396 -20.93 -4.21 1.28
CA ARG A 396 -21.95 -3.98 2.31
C ARG A 396 -22.10 -5.22 3.18
N LYS A 397 -22.29 -6.40 2.59
CA LYS A 397 -22.42 -7.67 3.32
C LYS A 397 -21.21 -7.94 4.21
N ALA A 398 -19.99 -7.71 3.69
CA ALA A 398 -18.77 -7.87 4.47
C ALA A 398 -18.71 -6.90 5.67
N LEU A 399 -19.09 -5.62 5.48
CA LEU A 399 -19.15 -4.63 6.56
C LEU A 399 -20.23 -4.98 7.59
N TYR A 400 -21.43 -5.34 7.15
CA TYR A 400 -22.54 -5.72 8.04
C TYR A 400 -22.19 -6.94 8.88
N SER A 401 -21.62 -7.99 8.30
CA SER A 401 -21.19 -9.18 9.05
C SER A 401 -20.14 -8.86 10.13
N LYS A 402 -19.27 -7.87 9.87
CA LYS A 402 -18.21 -7.46 10.79
C LYS A 402 -18.73 -6.56 11.92
N PHE A 403 -19.57 -5.59 11.58
CA PHE A 403 -19.91 -4.47 12.47
C PHE A 403 -21.35 -4.48 13.00
N VAL A 404 -22.27 -5.22 12.37
CA VAL A 404 -23.70 -5.24 12.72
C VAL A 404 -24.14 -6.61 13.23
N GLU A 405 -23.77 -7.70 12.56
CA GLU A 405 -24.24 -9.04 12.92
C GLU A 405 -23.53 -9.60 14.16
N THR A 406 -24.30 -10.15 15.10
CA THR A 406 -23.79 -10.98 16.19
C THR A 406 -23.81 -12.46 15.80
N LYS A 407 -22.71 -13.18 16.06
CA LYS A 407 -22.59 -14.64 15.85
C LYS A 407 -23.54 -15.47 16.75
N ASN A 408 -24.30 -14.85 17.66
CA ASN A 408 -25.21 -15.51 18.59
C ASN A 408 -26.60 -14.86 18.51
N LYS A 409 -27.63 -15.63 18.11
CA LYS A 409 -29.03 -15.18 18.01
C LYS A 409 -29.63 -14.65 19.33
N ASN A 410 -28.99 -14.94 20.46
CA ASN A 410 -29.40 -14.50 21.81
C ASN A 410 -28.59 -13.30 22.36
N LYS A 411 -27.74 -12.65 21.56
CA LYS A 411 -27.04 -11.42 21.95
C LYS A 411 -27.40 -10.27 21.02
N SER A 412 -27.68 -9.10 21.61
CA SER A 412 -27.93 -7.83 20.91
C SER A 412 -26.93 -7.61 19.77
N PRO A 413 -27.37 -7.07 18.61
CA PRO A 413 -26.50 -6.84 17.46
C PRO A 413 -25.23 -6.05 17.83
N LYS A 414 -24.16 -6.22 17.05
CA LYS A 414 -22.90 -5.49 17.26
C LYS A 414 -23.18 -3.99 17.10
N LYS A 415 -22.67 -3.22 18.05
CA LYS A 415 -23.18 -1.90 18.46
C LYS A 415 -22.93 -0.75 17.46
N VAL A 416 -22.51 -1.01 16.23
CA VAL A 416 -21.92 0.04 15.37
C VAL A 416 -22.94 0.80 14.51
N PHE A 417 -24.14 0.27 14.26
CA PHE A 417 -25.17 0.99 13.49
C PHE A 417 -26.56 0.76 14.09
N ARG A 418 -26.89 1.51 15.14
CA ARG A 418 -28.29 1.84 15.46
C ARG A 418 -28.49 3.31 15.16
N ASN A 419 -28.97 3.60 13.95
CA ASN A 419 -29.78 4.77 13.67
C ASN A 419 -31.12 4.29 13.16
#